data_AF-A0A2T0AVR3-F1
#
_entry.id   AF-A0A2T0AVR3-F1
#
_cell.length_a   1.000
_cell.length_b   1.000
_cell.length_c   1.000
_cell.angle_alpha   90.00
_cell.angle_beta   90.00
_cell.angle_gamma   90.00
#
_symmetry.space_group_name_H-M   'P 1'
#
loop_
_entity.id
_entity.type
_entity.pdbx_description
1 polymer ?
#
loop_
_entity_poly.entity_id
_entity_poly.type
_entity_poly.pdbx_seq_one_letter_code
_entity_poly.pdbx_strand_id
1 'polypeptide(L)'
;MSENAKLWLKPISRRKFLALGAAVAGGAAALTSLPLGREAVAAGEASKAADEKIIPTSCVHNCGGRCPLYAHVKDGVVIWFSPDQEGSDSPEFPQVRACLRGRG
;
A
#
# COMPACT_ATOMS: atom_id res chain seq x y z
N MET A 1 23.48 -2.85 -44.73
CA MET A 1 22.86 -2.31 -43.50
C MET A 1 21.98 -3.39 -42.87
N SER A 2 22.53 -4.27 -42.01
CA SER A 2 21.72 -5.22 -41.22
C SER A 2 22.55 -5.88 -40.11
N GLU A 3 22.99 -5.11 -39.11
CA GLU A 3 23.59 -5.69 -37.89
C GLU A 3 22.88 -5.30 -36.59
N ASN A 4 21.92 -4.35 -36.63
CA ASN A 4 21.27 -3.82 -35.42
C ASN A 4 19.93 -4.49 -35.06
N ALA A 5 19.41 -5.43 -35.87
CA ALA A 5 18.07 -6.00 -35.65
C ALA A 5 18.01 -7.18 -34.64
N LYS A 6 19.15 -7.61 -34.07
CA LYS A 6 19.20 -8.83 -33.23
C LYS A 6 19.88 -8.63 -31.87
N LEU A 7 19.84 -7.42 -31.32
CA LEU A 7 20.37 -7.17 -29.97
C LEU A 7 19.52 -7.86 -28.88
N TRP A 8 18.21 -7.98 -29.10
CA TRP A 8 17.23 -8.56 -28.17
C TRP A 8 17.11 -10.08 -28.22
N LEU A 9 17.69 -10.72 -29.25
CA LEU A 9 17.73 -12.18 -29.44
C LEU A 9 18.97 -12.82 -28.82
N LYS A 10 19.93 -12.01 -28.34
CA LYS A 10 21.14 -12.52 -27.68
C LYS A 10 20.80 -12.82 -26.22
N PRO A 11 20.87 -14.09 -25.76
CA PRO A 11 20.59 -14.40 -24.37
C PRO A 11 21.62 -13.71 -23.47
N ILE A 12 21.14 -12.87 -22.56
CA ILE A 12 21.98 -12.25 -21.53
C ILE A 12 22.36 -13.36 -20.55
N SER A 13 23.66 -13.61 -20.38
CA SER A 13 24.10 -14.58 -19.38
C SER A 13 23.78 -14.06 -17.98
N ARG A 14 23.39 -14.96 -17.07
CA ARG A 14 23.10 -14.63 -15.66
C ARG A 14 24.19 -13.77 -15.03
N ARG A 15 25.46 -14.04 -15.35
CA ARG A 15 26.62 -13.30 -14.83
C ARG A 15 26.66 -11.84 -15.32
N LYS A 16 26.29 -11.58 -16.58
CA LYS A 16 26.18 -10.22 -17.12
C LYS A 16 24.99 -9.47 -16.51
N PHE A 17 23.86 -10.14 -16.31
CA PHE A 17 22.70 -9.55 -15.65
C PHE A 17 23.01 -9.14 -14.21
N LEU A 18 23.65 -10.02 -13.44
CA LEU A 18 24.07 -9.73 -12.07
C LEU A 18 25.13 -8.62 -12.01
N ALA A 19 26.08 -8.60 -12.94
CA ALA A 19 27.08 -7.53 -13.01
C ALA A 19 26.45 -6.17 -13.31
N LEU A 20 25.47 -6.12 -14.23
CA LEU A 20 24.74 -4.89 -14.55
C LEU A 20 23.91 -4.42 -13.35
N GLY A 21 23.20 -5.34 -12.68
CA GLY A 21 22.41 -5.04 -11.48
C GLY A 21 23.26 -4.52 -10.32
N ALA A 22 24.45 -5.10 -10.10
CA ALA A 22 25.38 -4.64 -9.08
C ALA A 22 25.91 -3.21 -9.37
N ALA A 23 26.18 -2.89 -10.63
CA ALA A 23 26.61 -1.56 -11.03
C ALA A 23 25.50 -0.49 -10.82
N VAL A 24 24.25 -0.82 -11.14
CA VAL A 24 23.10 0.08 -10.93
C VAL A 24 22.82 0.29 -9.45
N ALA A 25 22.83 -0.77 -8.64
CA ALA A 25 22.63 -0.68 -7.20
C ALA A 25 23.76 0.10 -6.49
N GLY A 26 25.01 -0.10 -6.90
CA GLY A 26 26.16 0.65 -6.39
C GLY A 26 26.13 2.15 -6.76
N GLY A 27 25.68 2.47 -7.99
CA GLY A 27 25.52 3.85 -8.43
C GLY A 27 24.41 4.62 -7.69
N ALA A 28 23.30 3.95 -7.35
CA ALA A 28 22.22 4.56 -6.58
C ALA A 28 22.65 4.91 -5.14
N ALA A 29 23.48 4.08 -4.51
CA ALA A 29 24.04 4.39 -3.19
C ALA A 29 24.97 5.62 -3.24
N ALA A 30 25.76 5.79 -4.31
CA ALA A 30 26.59 6.97 -4.50
C ALA A 30 25.80 8.27 -4.73
N LEU A 31 24.55 8.20 -5.21
CA LEU A 31 23.66 9.35 -5.35
C LEU A 31 23.02 9.81 -4.04
N THR A 32 22.95 8.94 -3.03
CA THR A 32 22.41 9.30 -1.69
C THR A 32 23.36 10.15 -0.84
N SER A 33 24.64 10.25 -1.22
CA SER A 33 25.63 11.10 -0.53
C SER A 33 25.80 12.48 -1.18
N LEU A 34 25.12 12.77 -2.29
CA LEU A 34 25.06 14.13 -2.82
C LEU A 34 23.98 14.93 -2.08
N PRO A 35 24.29 16.14 -1.58
CA PRO A 35 23.31 17.04 -0.99
C PRO A 35 22.48 17.71 -2.11
N LEU A 36 21.71 16.94 -2.87
CA LEU A 36 20.63 17.50 -3.68
C LEU A 36 19.47 17.79 -2.72
N GLY A 37 19.20 19.07 -2.50
CA GLY A 37 18.11 19.54 -1.65
C GLY A 37 16.81 18.81 -1.99
N ARG A 38 16.31 18.05 -1.02
CA ARG A 38 14.97 17.45 -1.09
C ARG A 38 13.99 18.52 -0.63
N GLU A 39 13.49 19.31 -1.57
CA GLU A 39 12.27 20.08 -1.35
C GLU A 39 11.14 19.05 -1.16
N ALA A 40 10.68 18.91 0.08
CA ALA A 40 9.52 18.11 0.39
C ALA A 40 8.30 18.84 -0.20
N VAL A 41 7.85 18.41 -1.37
CA VAL A 41 6.56 18.83 -1.90
C VAL A 41 5.52 18.22 -0.96
N ALA A 42 5.02 19.02 -0.02
CA ALA A 42 3.84 18.66 0.74
C ALA A 42 2.73 18.40 -0.28
N ALA A 43 2.29 17.15 -0.39
CA ALA A 43 1.15 16.79 -1.22
C ALA A 43 -0.05 17.56 -0.67
N GLY A 44 -0.42 18.60 -1.40
CA GLY A 44 -1.48 19.51 -1.05
C GLY A 44 -2.85 18.85 -1.14
N GLU A 45 -3.74 19.48 -0.38
CA GLU A 45 -5.19 19.46 -0.52
C GLU A 45 -5.89 18.24 0.06
N ALA A 46 -6.26 18.39 1.35
CA ALA A 46 -7.45 17.79 1.91
C ALA A 46 -8.60 18.05 0.93
N SER A 47 -8.95 17.01 0.17
CA SER A 47 -10.09 17.01 -0.73
C SER A 47 -11.29 17.37 0.12
N LYS A 48 -12.02 18.43 -0.27
CA LYS A 48 -13.29 18.86 0.31
C LYS A 48 -14.02 17.65 0.90
N ALA A 49 -14.07 17.57 2.23
CA ALA A 49 -14.67 16.44 2.93
C ALA A 49 -16.11 16.34 2.44
N ALA A 50 -16.35 15.42 1.51
CA ALA A 50 -17.70 14.99 1.26
C ALA A 50 -18.18 14.36 2.56
N ASP A 51 -19.45 14.57 2.90
CA ASP A 51 -20.05 13.98 4.10
C ASP A 51 -19.86 12.46 4.08
N GLU A 52 -18.83 12.01 4.80
CA GLU A 52 -18.52 10.61 4.99
C GLU A 52 -19.41 10.10 6.10
N LYS A 53 -20.29 9.15 5.76
CA LYS A 53 -21.15 8.48 6.73
C LYS A 53 -20.49 7.20 7.18
N ILE A 54 -20.33 7.06 8.49
CA ILE A 54 -19.82 5.84 9.11
C ILE A 54 -21.02 4.98 9.53
N ILE A 55 -21.09 3.74 9.04
CA ILE A 55 -22.17 2.79 9.35
C ILE A 55 -21.59 1.54 10.03
N PRO A 56 -21.98 1.22 11.27
CA PRO A 56 -21.56 -0.01 11.92
C PRO A 56 -22.17 -1.23 11.22
N THR A 57 -21.35 -2.25 10.98
CA THR A 57 -21.72 -3.50 10.31
C THR A 57 -20.85 -4.66 10.83
N SER A 58 -21.09 -5.87 10.33
CA SER A 58 -20.31 -7.06 10.67
C SER A 58 -19.64 -7.65 9.43
N CYS A 59 -18.46 -8.26 9.62
CA CYS A 59 -17.72 -8.92 8.53
C CYS A 59 -18.52 -10.04 7.84
N VAL A 60 -18.62 -9.96 6.51
CA VAL A 60 -19.38 -10.90 5.65
C VAL A 60 -18.65 -12.21 5.33
N HIS A 61 -17.37 -12.31 5.68
CA HIS A 61 -16.55 -13.49 5.35
C HIS A 61 -16.93 -14.76 6.13
N ASN A 62 -17.86 -14.66 7.10
CA ASN A 62 -18.43 -15.80 7.84
C ASN A 62 -17.39 -16.77 8.44
N CYS A 63 -16.20 -16.28 8.79
CA CYS A 63 -15.13 -17.08 9.42
C CYS A 63 -15.42 -17.47 10.88
N GLY A 64 -16.66 -17.31 11.35
CA GLY A 64 -17.07 -17.49 12.75
C GLY A 64 -16.86 -16.25 13.63
N GLY A 65 -15.86 -15.40 13.32
CA GLY A 65 -15.52 -14.24 14.16
C GLY A 65 -16.51 -13.07 14.12
N ARG A 66 -17.39 -12.99 13.10
CA ARG A 66 -18.36 -11.90 12.87
C ARG A 66 -17.85 -10.51 13.29
N CYS A 67 -16.62 -10.18 12.89
CA CYS A 67 -15.90 -9.04 13.46
C CYS A 67 -16.68 -7.73 13.24
N PRO A 68 -16.77 -6.86 14.25
CA PRO A 68 -17.29 -5.50 14.08
C PRO A 68 -16.46 -4.74 13.05
N LEU A 69 -17.16 -4.04 12.17
CA LEU A 69 -16.60 -3.19 11.12
C LEU A 69 -17.40 -1.91 11.06
N TYR A 70 -16.73 -0.83 10.67
CA TYR A 70 -17.40 0.42 10.35
C TYR A 70 -17.20 0.69 8.85
N ALA A 71 -18.32 0.69 8.11
CA ALA A 71 -18.33 1.00 6.70
C ALA A 71 -18.29 2.51 6.51
N HIS A 72 -17.25 2.99 5.84
CA HIS A 72 -17.11 4.37 5.45
C HIS A 72 -17.82 4.56 4.11
N VAL A 73 -18.89 5.37 4.09
CA VAL A 73 -19.76 5.55 2.92
C VAL A 73 -19.70 6.99 2.45
N LYS A 74 -19.42 7.18 1.16
CA LYS A 74 -19.43 8.47 0.48
C LYS A 74 -20.27 8.36 -0.78
N ASP A 75 -21.18 9.30 -0.99
CA ASP A 75 -22.11 9.32 -2.13
C ASP A 75 -22.88 7.99 -2.34
N GLY A 76 -23.26 7.34 -1.23
CA GLY A 76 -23.97 6.06 -1.23
C GLY A 76 -23.10 4.83 -1.52
N VAL A 77 -21.79 5.00 -1.69
CA VAL A 77 -20.83 3.93 -2.00
C VAL A 77 -19.89 3.70 -0.82
N VAL A 78 -19.66 2.44 -0.46
CA VAL A 78 -18.65 2.08 0.56
C VAL A 78 -17.26 2.31 -0.04
N ILE A 79 -16.47 3.18 0.59
CA ILE A 79 -15.11 3.53 0.16
C ILE A 79 -14.04 2.69 0.86
N TRP A 80 -14.24 2.32 2.13
CA TRP A 80 -13.36 1.43 2.88
C TRP A 80 -14.04 0.97 4.19
N PHE A 81 -13.38 0.07 4.93
CA PHE A 81 -13.84 -0.41 6.24
C PHE A 81 -12.76 -0.19 7.31
N SER A 82 -13.16 0.36 8.46
CA SER A 82 -12.31 0.36 9.66
C SER A 82 -12.71 -0.76 10.63
N PRO A 83 -11.74 -1.34 11.37
CA PRO A 83 -12.03 -2.29 12.43
C PRO A 83 -12.56 -1.58 13.69
N ASP A 84 -12.92 -2.35 14.71
CA ASP A 84 -13.19 -1.81 16.05
C ASP A 84 -12.03 -0.99 16.61
N GLN A 85 -12.36 0.23 17.04
CA GLN A 85 -11.46 1.20 17.68
C GLN A 85 -12.08 1.74 18.98
N GLU A 86 -13.27 1.27 19.35
CA GLU A 86 -14.00 1.79 20.50
C GLU A 86 -13.51 1.12 21.79
N GLY A 87 -13.57 1.87 22.89
CA GLY A 87 -13.23 1.37 24.22
C GLY A 87 -11.74 1.10 24.46
N SER A 88 -11.43 0.65 25.69
CA SER A 88 -10.08 0.25 26.09
C SER A 88 -9.83 -1.21 25.72
N ASP A 89 -8.72 -1.52 25.05
CA ASP A 89 -8.29 -2.90 24.81
C ASP A 89 -7.76 -3.52 26.11
N SER A 90 -8.63 -4.20 26.86
CA SER A 90 -8.29 -4.86 28.13
C SER A 90 -8.77 -6.31 28.15
N PRO A 91 -8.29 -7.16 29.06
CA PRO A 91 -8.80 -8.53 29.21
C PRO A 91 -10.31 -8.60 29.46
N GLU A 92 -10.87 -7.60 30.13
CA GLU A 92 -12.30 -7.46 30.41
C GLU A 92 -13.09 -6.89 29.23
N PHE A 93 -12.44 -6.06 28.40
CA PHE A 93 -13.01 -5.43 27.20
C PHE A 93 -12.07 -5.58 26.00
N PRO A 94 -11.89 -6.80 25.45
CA PRO A 94 -10.94 -7.00 24.37
C PRO A 94 -11.47 -6.38 23.07
N GLN A 95 -10.63 -5.62 22.36
CA GLN A 95 -11.01 -5.08 21.06
C GLN A 95 -11.06 -6.18 20.01
N VAL A 96 -12.18 -6.31 19.30
CA VAL A 96 -12.36 -7.34 18.27
C VAL A 96 -11.99 -6.78 16.89
N ARG A 97 -10.69 -6.55 16.66
CA ARG A 97 -10.20 -5.95 15.41
C ARG A 97 -10.34 -6.91 14.22
N ALA A 98 -11.01 -6.47 13.17
CA ALA A 98 -11.19 -7.26 11.95
C ALA A 98 -9.85 -7.54 11.23
N CYS A 99 -9.73 -8.75 10.67
CA CYS A 99 -8.58 -9.17 9.87
C CYS A 99 -8.57 -8.52 8.48
N LEU A 100 -7.51 -8.73 7.69
CA LEU A 100 -7.37 -8.19 6.33
C LEU A 100 -8.55 -8.55 5.42
N ARG A 101 -9.11 -9.75 5.56
CA ARG A 101 -10.28 -10.17 4.79
C ARG A 101 -11.51 -9.33 5.09
N GLY A 102 -11.69 -8.89 6.34
CA GLY A 102 -12.86 -8.08 6.71
C GLY A 102 -12.76 -6.62 6.28
N ARG A 103 -11.54 -6.10 6.17
CA ARG A 103 -11.29 -4.67 5.92
C ARG A 103 -10.80 -4.34 4.51
N GLY A 104 -10.53 -5.36 3.70
CA GLY A 104 -10.02 -5.26 2.33
C GLY A 104 -10.99 -5.79 1.30
#